data_AF-U7FPJ0-F1
#
_entry.id   AF-U7FPJ0-F1
#
_cell.length_a   1.000
_cell.length_b   1.000
_cell.length_c   1.000
_cell.angle_alpha   90.00
_cell.angle_beta   90.00
_cell.angle_gamma   90.00
#
_symmetry.space_group_name_H-M   'P 1'
#
loop_
_entity.id
_entity.type
_entity.pdbx_description
1 polymer ?
#
loop_
_entity_poly.entity_id
_entity_poly.type
_entity_poly.pdbx_seq_one_letter_code
_entity_poly.pdbx_strand_id
1 'polypeptide(L)'
;PFNPLTQFIYMAGLQALNAQIQATSSIGVPFNTGSVVGRATQCLDNKKWWGAPMGLRATVWAMIPGTRPEGEVPLERLAIASEQGKQAGVRLGHVFQAIAAGNKGDEALVKAVIRDHAESLKNDDANEEWRFVDAMATNMLVAMSDRLWVENTGHRTPMGQFGSFWDDQQAPTETMDLDDLL
;
A
#
# COMPACT_ATOMS: atom_id res chain seq x y z
N PRO A 1 -19.29 15.86 15.15
CA PRO A 1 -18.61 15.97 16.47
C PRO A 1 -17.42 15.00 16.56
N PHE A 2 -16.22 15.57 16.61
CA PHE A 2 -14.93 14.86 16.74
C PHE A 2 -14.83 14.20 18.14
N ASN A 3 -14.56 12.89 18.20
CA ASN A 3 -14.37 12.18 19.46
C ASN A 3 -12.86 11.89 19.67
N PRO A 4 -12.23 12.48 20.71
CA PRO A 4 -10.79 12.36 20.96
C PRO A 4 -10.35 10.92 21.26
N LEU A 5 -11.22 10.06 21.80
CA LEU A 5 -10.93 8.63 22.00
C LEU A 5 -10.77 7.89 20.68
N THR A 6 -11.55 8.24 19.65
CA THR A 6 -11.44 7.64 18.33
C THR A 6 -10.14 8.04 17.64
N GLN A 7 -9.71 9.30 17.79
CA GLN A 7 -8.42 9.77 17.30
C GLN A 7 -7.26 9.06 18.02
N PHE A 8 -7.37 8.83 19.33
CA PHE A 8 -6.34 8.12 20.09
C PHE A 8 -6.23 6.65 19.67
N ILE A 9 -7.35 5.95 19.48
CA ILE A 9 -7.37 4.56 19.01
C ILE A 9 -6.82 4.48 17.58
N TYR A 10 -7.17 5.43 16.71
CA TYR A 10 -6.68 5.44 15.33
C TYR A 10 -5.18 5.77 15.27
N MET A 11 -4.70 6.76 16.01
CA MET A 11 -3.28 7.08 16.12
C MET A 11 -2.50 5.93 16.76
N ALA A 12 -2.99 5.32 17.83
CA ALA A 12 -2.36 4.14 18.43
C ALA A 12 -2.38 2.95 17.46
N GLY A 13 -3.45 2.76 16.69
CA GLY A 13 -3.56 1.78 15.63
C GLY A 13 -2.58 2.04 14.48
N LEU A 14 -2.41 3.30 14.07
CA LEU A 14 -1.43 3.72 13.07
C LEU A 14 0.00 3.59 13.58
N GLN A 15 0.27 3.88 14.85
CA GLN A 15 1.59 3.67 15.46
C GLN A 15 1.89 2.19 15.62
N ALA A 16 0.90 1.37 15.99
CA ALA A 16 1.02 -0.08 16.00
C ALA A 16 1.27 -0.62 14.58
N LEU A 17 0.55 -0.10 13.59
CA LEU A 17 0.75 -0.44 12.18
C LEU A 17 2.14 -0.01 11.69
N ASN A 18 2.58 1.22 12.00
CA ASN A 18 3.92 1.71 11.68
C ASN A 18 5.01 0.83 12.31
N ALA A 19 4.90 0.53 13.60
CA ALA A 19 5.81 -0.36 14.31
C ALA A 19 5.78 -1.77 13.71
N GLN A 20 4.61 -2.26 13.30
CA GLN A 20 4.45 -3.56 12.65
C GLN A 20 5.05 -3.59 11.24
N ILE A 21 4.94 -2.52 10.45
CA ILE A 21 5.62 -2.42 9.14
C ILE A 21 7.13 -2.26 9.31
N GLN A 22 7.62 -1.50 10.28
CA GLN A 22 9.06 -1.47 10.60
C GLN A 22 9.55 -2.84 11.06
N ALA A 23 8.71 -3.65 11.70
CA ALA A 23 9.03 -5.05 11.93
C ALA A 23 9.00 -5.87 10.63
N THR A 24 8.13 -5.54 9.67
CA THR A 24 7.97 -6.22 8.36
C THR A 24 9.07 -5.88 7.34
N SER A 25 9.87 -4.82 7.53
CA SER A 25 11.11 -4.65 6.76
C SER A 25 12.12 -5.77 7.04
N SER A 26 11.91 -6.53 8.12
CA SER A 26 12.45 -7.88 8.25
C SER A 26 11.42 -8.90 7.75
N ILE A 27 11.80 -9.62 6.70
CA ILE A 27 11.04 -10.72 6.10
C ILE A 27 10.62 -11.69 7.22
N GLY A 28 9.30 -11.91 7.40
CA GLY A 28 8.79 -13.05 8.19
C GLY A 28 8.49 -12.84 9.68
N VAL A 29 8.13 -11.64 10.16
CA VAL A 29 7.72 -11.47 11.57
C VAL A 29 6.32 -12.07 11.85
N PRO A 30 6.14 -12.97 12.84
CA PRO A 30 4.85 -13.55 13.18
C PRO A 30 3.85 -12.52 13.75
N PHE A 31 2.64 -12.49 13.19
CA PHE A 31 1.57 -11.53 13.46
C PHE A 31 0.74 -11.86 14.73
N ASN A 32 1.27 -11.72 15.95
CA ASN A 32 0.40 -11.69 17.13
C ASN A 32 -0.36 -10.35 17.28
N THR A 33 0.20 -9.26 16.75
CA THR A 33 -0.43 -7.92 16.75
C THR A 33 -1.54 -7.82 15.70
N GLY A 34 -1.38 -8.47 14.55
CA GLY A 34 -2.37 -8.40 13.46
C GLY A 34 -3.77 -8.89 13.85
N SER A 35 -3.84 -9.97 14.64
CA SER A 35 -5.10 -10.53 15.13
C SER A 35 -5.75 -9.64 16.21
N VAL A 36 -4.96 -8.94 17.04
CA VAL A 36 -5.47 -7.94 18.01
C VAL A 36 -6.03 -6.72 17.29
N VAL A 37 -5.30 -6.16 16.32
CA VAL A 37 -5.76 -4.97 15.58
C VAL A 37 -6.93 -5.33 14.65
N GLY A 38 -6.95 -6.53 14.07
CA GLY A 38 -8.09 -7.07 13.31
C GLY A 38 -9.38 -7.19 14.14
N ARG A 39 -9.28 -7.52 15.44
CA ARG A 39 -10.41 -7.48 16.37
C ARG A 39 -10.79 -6.05 16.77
N ALA A 40 -9.79 -5.20 17.06
CA ALA A 40 -10.02 -3.81 17.47
C ALA A 40 -10.71 -2.96 16.38
N THR A 41 -10.52 -3.33 15.10
CA THR A 41 -11.13 -2.64 13.95
C THR A 41 -12.53 -3.14 13.61
N GLN A 42 -13.06 -4.20 14.24
CA GLN A 42 -14.42 -4.69 13.96
C GLN A 42 -15.51 -3.68 14.32
N CYS A 43 -15.26 -2.83 15.32
CA CYS A 43 -16.19 -1.79 15.76
C CYS A 43 -16.03 -0.47 15.00
N LEU A 44 -15.08 -0.37 14.07
CA LEU A 44 -14.86 0.86 13.29
C LEU A 44 -15.72 0.85 12.02
N ASP A 45 -16.37 1.99 11.76
CA ASP A 45 -17.16 2.19 10.55
C ASP A 45 -16.26 2.21 9.30
N ASN A 46 -16.39 1.21 8.43
CA ASN A 46 -15.51 1.07 7.28
C ASN A 46 -15.60 2.25 6.30
N LYS A 47 -16.79 2.85 6.13
CA LYS A 47 -16.99 3.97 5.20
C LYS A 47 -16.39 5.25 5.77
N LYS A 48 -16.61 5.50 7.06
CA LYS A 48 -16.00 6.62 7.78
C LYS A 48 -14.49 6.58 7.73
N TRP A 49 -13.92 5.37 7.75
CA TRP A 49 -12.48 5.11 7.72
C TRP A 49 -12.00 4.63 6.35
N TRP A 50 -12.65 5.09 5.26
CA TRP A 50 -12.16 4.97 3.87
C TRP A 50 -11.64 3.57 3.49
N GLY A 51 -12.32 2.53 3.97
CA GLY A 51 -11.95 1.14 3.69
C GLY A 51 -10.84 0.56 4.56
N ALA A 52 -10.14 1.36 5.37
CA ALA A 52 -8.98 0.92 6.15
C ALA A 52 -9.30 -0.22 7.15
N PRO A 53 -10.42 -0.23 7.90
CA PRO A 53 -10.75 -1.33 8.81
C PRO A 53 -10.95 -2.67 8.08
N MET A 54 -11.58 -2.66 6.90
CA MET A 54 -11.69 -3.87 6.09
C MET A 54 -10.35 -4.23 5.44
N GLY A 55 -9.62 -3.26 4.89
CA GLY A 55 -8.28 -3.49 4.34
C GLY A 55 -7.38 -4.22 5.34
N LEU A 56 -7.32 -3.74 6.58
CA LEU A 56 -6.52 -4.38 7.62
C LEU A 56 -6.98 -5.81 7.95
N ARG A 57 -8.30 -6.03 8.11
CA ARG A 57 -8.83 -7.38 8.36
C ARG A 57 -8.49 -8.32 7.20
N ALA A 58 -8.61 -7.86 5.96
CA ALA A 58 -8.27 -8.64 4.78
C ALA A 58 -6.76 -8.93 4.70
N THR A 59 -5.89 -8.01 5.09
CA THR A 59 -4.45 -8.27 5.24
C THR A 59 -4.18 -9.39 6.23
N VAL A 60 -4.85 -9.38 7.40
CA VAL A 60 -4.72 -10.45 8.40
C VAL A 60 -5.20 -11.79 7.84
N TRP A 61 -6.32 -11.81 7.13
CA TRP A 61 -6.84 -13.02 6.48
C TRP A 61 -5.90 -13.56 5.40
N ALA A 62 -5.19 -12.69 4.69
CA ALA A 62 -4.21 -13.07 3.67
C ALA A 62 -2.93 -13.67 4.29
N MET A 63 -2.58 -13.26 5.51
CA MET A 63 -1.34 -13.68 6.20
C MET A 63 -1.51 -14.90 7.10
N ILE A 64 -2.67 -15.05 7.74
CA ILE A 64 -2.89 -16.08 8.77
C ILE A 64 -3.90 -17.12 8.25
N PRO A 65 -3.45 -18.33 7.89
CA PRO A 65 -4.33 -19.43 7.50
C PRO A 65 -5.41 -19.69 8.56
N GLY A 66 -6.65 -19.94 8.12
CA GLY A 66 -7.77 -20.25 9.01
C GLY A 66 -8.47 -19.05 9.67
N THR A 67 -8.01 -17.81 9.46
CA THR A 67 -8.68 -16.61 10.01
C THR A 67 -9.70 -15.98 9.05
N ARG A 68 -9.70 -16.43 7.80
CA ARG A 68 -10.57 -15.95 6.71
C ARG A 68 -12.01 -16.46 6.91
N PRO A 69 -13.03 -15.59 6.90
CA PRO A 69 -14.44 -16.01 6.90
C PRO A 69 -14.81 -16.80 5.63
N GLU A 70 -15.86 -17.63 5.71
CA GLU A 70 -16.39 -18.33 4.55
C GLU A 70 -16.91 -17.33 3.49
N GLY A 71 -16.66 -17.63 2.21
CA GLY A 71 -17.06 -16.78 1.08
C GLY A 71 -16.19 -15.53 0.86
N GLU A 72 -15.21 -15.26 1.71
CA GLU A 72 -14.34 -14.08 1.58
C GLU A 72 -13.09 -14.35 0.73
N VAL A 73 -12.74 -13.38 -0.13
CA VAL A 73 -11.50 -13.37 -0.91
C VAL A 73 -10.64 -12.17 -0.45
N PRO A 74 -9.55 -12.39 0.30
CA PRO A 74 -8.77 -11.29 0.90
C PRO A 74 -8.24 -10.26 -0.11
N LEU A 75 -7.72 -10.71 -1.25
CA LEU A 75 -7.18 -9.80 -2.26
C LEU A 75 -8.27 -8.92 -2.90
N GLU A 76 -9.47 -9.45 -3.11
CA GLU A 76 -10.61 -8.64 -3.60
C GLU A 76 -11.02 -7.59 -2.56
N ARG A 77 -11.07 -7.96 -1.27
CA ARG A 77 -11.35 -7.01 -0.19
C ARG A 77 -10.30 -5.93 -0.06
N LEU A 78 -9.03 -6.27 -0.31
CA LEU A 78 -7.93 -5.31 -0.33
C LEU A 78 -8.03 -4.36 -1.51
N ALA A 79 -8.36 -4.85 -2.71
CA ALA A 79 -8.58 -3.99 -3.88
C ALA A 79 -9.74 -3.00 -3.65
N ILE A 80 -10.85 -3.47 -3.06
CA ILE A 80 -11.98 -2.60 -2.69
C ILE A 80 -11.56 -1.54 -1.66
N ALA A 81 -10.82 -1.93 -0.61
CA ALA A 81 -10.33 -1.00 0.40
C ALA A 81 -9.32 0.01 -0.19
N SER A 82 -8.53 -0.42 -1.17
CA SER A 82 -7.61 0.43 -1.91
C SER A 82 -8.33 1.53 -2.68
N GLU A 83 -9.36 1.15 -3.43
CA GLU A 83 -10.18 2.09 -4.19
C GLU A 83 -10.93 3.07 -3.27
N GLN A 84 -11.49 2.58 -2.15
CA GLN A 84 -12.12 3.43 -1.14
C GLN A 84 -11.14 4.46 -0.55
N GLY A 85 -9.90 4.04 -0.27
CA GLY A 85 -8.85 4.92 0.21
C GLY A 85 -8.44 5.97 -0.82
N LYS A 86 -8.30 5.57 -2.09
CA LYS A 86 -7.99 6.47 -3.21
C LYS A 86 -9.05 7.55 -3.37
N GLN A 87 -10.33 7.16 -3.46
CA GLN A 87 -11.45 8.10 -3.57
C GLN A 87 -11.58 9.06 -2.38
N ALA A 88 -11.14 8.65 -1.20
CA ALA A 88 -11.18 9.47 0.00
C ALA A 88 -9.95 10.38 0.17
N GLY A 89 -8.94 10.28 -0.69
CA GLY A 89 -7.66 11.00 -0.56
C GLY A 89 -6.78 10.47 0.60
N VAL A 90 -6.97 9.20 1.01
CA VAL A 90 -6.20 8.53 2.07
C VAL A 90 -5.79 7.13 1.63
N ARG A 91 -4.65 7.04 0.95
CA ARG A 91 -4.26 5.87 0.13
C ARG A 91 -3.61 4.73 0.91
N LEU A 92 -4.04 4.52 2.16
CA LEU A 92 -3.54 3.46 3.03
C LEU A 92 -3.92 2.06 2.53
N GLY A 93 -5.02 1.94 1.78
CA GLY A 93 -5.43 0.66 1.17
C GLY A 93 -4.41 0.10 0.17
N HIS A 94 -3.69 0.97 -0.57
CA HIS A 94 -2.59 0.56 -1.45
C HIS A 94 -1.51 -0.19 -0.65
N VAL A 95 -1.16 0.30 0.54
CA VAL A 95 -0.16 -0.34 1.41
C VAL A 95 -0.61 -1.75 1.82
N PHE A 96 -1.85 -1.89 2.27
CA PHE A 96 -2.39 -3.19 2.68
C PHE A 96 -2.38 -4.21 1.54
N GLN A 97 -2.73 -3.77 0.34
CA GLN A 97 -2.71 -4.59 -0.86
C GLN A 97 -1.28 -5.00 -1.25
N ALA A 98 -0.35 -4.05 -1.26
CA ALA A 98 1.06 -4.30 -1.58
C ALA A 98 1.71 -5.29 -0.58
N ILE A 99 1.45 -5.13 0.72
CA ILE A 99 1.98 -6.07 1.73
C ILE A 99 1.42 -7.47 1.52
N ALA A 100 0.12 -7.60 1.28
CA ALA A 100 -0.50 -8.91 1.04
C ALA A 100 0.03 -9.57 -0.23
N ALA A 101 0.27 -8.80 -1.30
CA ALA A 101 0.88 -9.27 -2.53
C ALA A 101 2.33 -9.72 -2.32
N GLY A 102 3.13 -8.90 -1.62
CA GLY A 102 4.53 -9.21 -1.29
C GLY A 102 4.67 -10.50 -0.47
N ASN A 103 3.79 -10.72 0.51
CA ASN A 103 3.78 -11.95 1.30
C ASN A 103 3.44 -13.22 0.49
N LYS A 104 2.79 -13.06 -0.66
CA LYS A 104 2.50 -14.15 -1.60
C LYS A 104 3.57 -14.31 -2.68
N GLY A 105 4.60 -13.46 -2.69
CA GLY A 105 5.60 -13.40 -3.76
C GLY A 105 5.04 -12.88 -5.10
N ASP A 106 3.90 -12.18 -5.08
CA ASP A 106 3.28 -11.61 -6.27
C ASP A 106 3.89 -10.24 -6.58
N GLU A 107 5.13 -10.25 -7.07
CA GLU A 107 5.87 -9.02 -7.41
C GLU A 107 5.12 -8.18 -8.46
N ALA A 108 4.48 -8.82 -9.43
CA ALA A 108 3.72 -8.14 -10.48
C ALA A 108 2.59 -7.29 -9.88
N LEU A 109 1.85 -7.84 -8.91
CA LEU A 109 0.82 -7.09 -8.20
C LEU A 109 1.41 -5.99 -7.30
N VAL A 110 2.55 -6.22 -6.63
CA VAL A 110 3.23 -5.15 -5.86
C VAL A 110 3.60 -3.99 -6.78
N LYS A 111 4.22 -4.27 -7.93
CA LYS A 111 4.55 -3.26 -8.94
C LYS A 111 3.28 -2.52 -9.39
N ALA A 112 2.22 -3.25 -9.76
CA ALA A 112 0.96 -2.65 -10.20
C ALA A 112 0.34 -1.71 -9.15
N VAL A 113 0.34 -2.09 -7.87
CA VAL A 113 -0.17 -1.25 -6.78
C VAL A 113 0.68 0.01 -6.59
N ILE A 114 2.00 -0.10 -6.70
CA ILE A 114 2.91 1.06 -6.63
C ILE A 114 2.66 2.01 -7.82
N ARG A 115 2.41 1.47 -9.03
CA ARG A 115 2.05 2.28 -10.21
C ARG A 115 0.74 3.03 -9.99
N ASP A 116 -0.33 2.34 -9.57
CA ASP A 116 -1.64 2.96 -9.29
C ASP A 116 -1.52 4.03 -8.19
N HIS A 117 -0.73 3.77 -7.13
CA HIS A 117 -0.48 4.77 -6.10
C HIS A 117 0.25 6.01 -6.66
N ALA A 118 1.33 5.82 -7.42
CA ALA A 118 2.08 6.91 -8.03
C ALA A 118 1.25 7.73 -9.04
N GLU A 119 0.35 7.07 -9.76
CA GLU A 119 -0.60 7.73 -10.66
C GLU A 119 -1.65 8.53 -9.88
N SER A 120 -2.24 7.94 -8.84
CA SER A 120 -3.23 8.62 -8.00
C SER A 120 -2.69 9.89 -7.31
N LEU A 121 -1.40 9.92 -6.97
CA LEU A 121 -0.73 11.12 -6.45
C LEU A 121 -0.69 12.28 -7.44
N LYS A 122 -0.74 12.00 -8.75
CA LYS A 122 -0.74 13.03 -9.82
C LYS A 122 -2.14 13.54 -10.11
N ASN A 123 -3.15 12.69 -9.93
CA ASN A 123 -4.52 12.95 -10.35
C ASN A 123 -5.38 13.51 -9.20
N ASP A 124 -5.11 13.10 -7.96
CA ASP A 124 -5.98 13.38 -6.82
C ASP A 124 -5.19 13.93 -5.62
N ASP A 125 -5.66 15.06 -5.10
CA ASP A 125 -5.13 15.66 -3.88
C ASP A 125 -5.39 14.77 -2.64
N ALA A 126 -4.44 14.78 -1.71
CA ALA A 126 -4.63 14.13 -0.41
C ALA A 126 -5.71 14.85 0.41
N ASN A 127 -6.46 14.08 1.18
CA ASN A 127 -7.44 14.63 2.11
C ASN A 127 -6.77 15.54 3.14
N GLU A 128 -7.23 16.78 3.28
CA GLU A 128 -6.60 17.79 4.15
C GLU A 128 -6.46 17.36 5.61
N GLU A 129 -7.46 16.66 6.15
CA GLU A 129 -7.46 16.18 7.54
C GLU A 129 -6.48 15.03 7.75
N TRP A 130 -6.26 14.22 6.72
CA TRP A 130 -5.54 12.95 6.79
C TRP A 130 -4.24 12.93 5.97
N ARG A 131 -3.73 14.09 5.56
CA ARG A 131 -2.50 14.24 4.74
C ARG A 131 -1.31 13.50 5.32
N PHE A 132 -1.16 13.49 6.64
CA PHE A 132 -0.07 12.77 7.30
C PHE A 132 -0.17 11.26 7.08
N VAL A 133 -1.38 10.69 7.13
CA VAL A 133 -1.62 9.26 6.92
C VAL A 133 -1.34 8.89 5.47
N ASP A 134 -1.78 9.74 4.54
CA ASP A 134 -1.54 9.54 3.11
C ASP A 134 -0.04 9.64 2.75
N ALA A 135 0.67 10.61 3.34
CA ALA A 135 2.13 10.73 3.20
C ALA A 135 2.87 9.52 3.81
N MET A 136 2.40 8.99 4.94
CA MET A 136 2.92 7.76 5.51
C MET A 136 2.72 6.58 4.55
N ALA A 137 1.54 6.44 3.95
CA ALA A 137 1.27 5.41 2.96
C ALA A 137 2.22 5.51 1.75
N THR A 138 2.48 6.73 1.26
CA THR A 138 3.44 7.00 0.19
C THR A 138 4.84 6.54 0.58
N ASN A 139 5.33 6.94 1.75
CA ASN A 139 6.68 6.57 2.23
C ASN A 139 6.86 5.04 2.34
N MET A 140 5.82 4.32 2.76
CA MET A 140 5.86 2.86 2.87
C MET A 140 5.97 2.20 1.49
N LEU A 141 5.23 2.69 0.50
CA LEU A 141 5.30 2.16 -0.87
C LEU A 141 6.60 2.53 -1.57
N VAL A 142 7.17 3.71 -1.30
CA VAL A 142 8.53 4.06 -1.74
C VAL A 142 9.55 3.08 -1.15
N ALA A 143 9.46 2.74 0.13
CA ALA A 143 10.37 1.76 0.73
C ALA A 143 10.24 0.36 0.10
N MET A 144 9.02 -0.06 -0.29
CA MET A 144 8.81 -1.30 -1.04
C MET A 144 9.40 -1.22 -2.45
N SER A 145 9.24 -0.08 -3.13
CA SER A 145 9.86 0.18 -4.44
C SER A 145 11.39 0.16 -4.35
N ASP A 146 11.97 0.79 -3.33
CA ASP A 146 13.42 0.80 -3.08
C ASP A 146 13.96 -0.61 -2.91
N ARG A 147 13.26 -1.46 -2.18
CA ARG A 147 13.63 -2.86 -2.02
C ARG A 147 13.66 -3.58 -3.37
N LEU A 148 12.59 -3.45 -4.16
CA LEU A 148 12.50 -4.08 -5.48
C LEU A 148 13.64 -3.64 -6.40
N TRP A 149 13.94 -2.34 -6.43
CA TRP A 149 15.07 -1.80 -7.20
C TRP A 149 16.41 -2.34 -6.68
N VAL A 150 16.64 -2.36 -5.36
CA VAL A 150 17.90 -2.86 -4.79
C VAL A 150 18.12 -4.33 -5.11
N GLU A 151 17.08 -5.15 -5.02
CA GLU A 151 17.14 -6.59 -5.29
C GLU A 151 17.47 -6.91 -6.75
N ASN A 152 17.10 -6.03 -7.69
CA ASN A 152 17.21 -6.30 -9.13
C ASN A 152 18.31 -5.49 -9.83
N THR A 153 18.66 -4.30 -9.33
CA THR A 153 19.64 -3.40 -9.98
C THR A 153 20.76 -2.93 -9.05
N GLY A 154 20.67 -3.22 -7.74
CA GLY A 154 21.68 -2.84 -6.75
C GLY A 154 21.62 -1.39 -6.26
N HIS A 155 20.60 -0.62 -6.64
CA HIS A 155 20.35 0.73 -6.13
C HIS A 155 18.88 0.94 -5.78
N ARG A 156 18.55 1.98 -5.03
CA ARG A 156 17.16 2.33 -4.66
C ARG A 156 16.38 2.86 -5.85
N THR A 157 15.09 3.14 -5.67
CA THR A 157 14.26 3.81 -6.67
C THR A 157 14.94 5.11 -7.10
N PRO A 158 15.21 5.32 -8.39
CA PRO A 158 15.80 6.57 -8.84
C PRO A 158 14.88 7.76 -8.53
N MET A 159 15.47 8.93 -8.30
CA MET A 159 14.71 10.15 -8.04
C MET A 159 13.73 10.43 -9.20
N GLY A 160 12.47 10.67 -8.87
CA GLY A 160 11.41 10.93 -9.85
C GLY A 160 10.88 9.70 -10.60
N GLN A 161 11.38 8.50 -10.29
CA GLN A 161 10.97 7.23 -10.91
C GLN A 161 10.07 6.39 -9.99
N PHE A 162 9.45 7.00 -8.98
CA PHE A 162 8.45 6.29 -8.18
C PHE A 162 7.21 5.99 -9.04
N GLY A 163 6.83 4.71 -9.14
CA GLY A 163 5.80 4.23 -10.06
C GLY A 163 6.35 3.67 -11.38
N SER A 164 7.66 3.60 -11.57
CA SER A 164 8.30 2.88 -12.69
C SER A 164 9.31 1.87 -12.18
N PHE A 165 9.69 0.93 -13.06
CA PHE A 165 10.55 -0.20 -12.73
C PHE A 165 11.58 -0.48 -13.83
N TRP A 166 12.66 -1.15 -13.47
CA TRP A 166 13.81 -1.43 -14.36
C TRP A 166 13.46 -2.29 -15.58
N ASP A 167 12.36 -3.04 -15.50
CA ASP A 167 11.84 -3.94 -16.52
C ASP A 167 10.67 -3.35 -17.31
N ASP A 168 10.35 -2.06 -17.11
CA ASP A 168 9.37 -1.37 -17.95
C ASP A 168 9.84 -1.36 -19.41
N GLN A 169 8.97 -1.77 -20.33
CA GLN A 169 9.26 -1.66 -21.76
C GLN A 169 9.48 -0.19 -22.10
N GLN A 170 10.66 0.14 -22.63
CA GLN A 170 10.89 1.45 -23.22
C GLN A 170 9.93 1.61 -24.40
N ALA A 171 9.16 2.70 -24.41
CA ALA A 171 8.50 3.12 -25.64
C ALA A 171 9.58 3.20 -26.73
N PRO A 172 9.34 2.68 -27.95
CA PRO A 172 10.31 2.77 -29.02
C PRO A 172 10.67 4.24 -29.18
N THR A 173 11.91 4.59 -28.86
CA THR A 173 12.48 5.89 -29.19
C THR A 173 12.37 6.00 -30.70
N GLU A 174 11.64 7.01 -31.20
CA GLU A 174 11.78 7.39 -32.60
C GLU A 174 13.25 7.78 -32.78
N THR A 175 14.03 6.84 -33.31
CA THR A 175 15.35 7.12 -33.83
C THR A 175 15.10 8.04 -35.03
N MET A 176 15.21 9.35 -34.81
CA MET A 176 15.44 10.27 -35.92
C MET A 176 16.71 9.79 -36.59
N ASP A 177 16.53 9.19 -37.76
CA ASP A 177 17.62 8.72 -38.61
C ASP A 177 18.48 9.93 -38.96
N LEU A 178 19.73 9.95 -38.49
CA LEU A 178 20.67 11.04 -38.75
C LEU A 178 21.22 10.98 -40.19
N ASP A 179 20.81 9.98 -40.98
CA ASP A 179 21.23 9.75 -42.36
C ASP A 179 20.59 10.74 -43.36
N ASP A 180 19.61 11.56 -42.95
CA ASP A 180 19.02 12.64 -43.77
C ASP A 180 19.75 14.00 -43.64
N LEU A 181 20.86 14.07 -42.88
CA LEU A 181 21.61 15.31 -42.63
C LEU A 181 23.06 15.34 -43.18
N LEU A 182 23.44 14.39 -44.07
CA LEU A 182 24.76 14.35 -44.71
C LEU A 182 24.73 14.67 -46.21
#